data_AF-A0A3C1BI55-F1
#
_entry.id   AF-A0A3C1BI55-F1
#
_cell.length_a   1.000
_cell.length_b   1.000
_cell.length_c   1.000
_cell.angle_alpha   90.00
_cell.angle_beta   90.00
_cell.angle_gamma   90.00
#
_symmetry.space_group_name_H-M   'P 1'
#
loop_
_entity.id
_entity.type
_entity.pdbx_description
1 polymer ?
#
loop_
_entity_poly.entity_id
_entity_poly.type
_entity_poly.pdbx_seq_one_letter_code
_entity_poly.pdbx_strand_id
1 'polypeptide(L)'
;MEDRQYLTTWKRYLPVIRLHIKKSLNEDQQFKLNIQDFESAGDRGKSGYTFNIQMENGKVINNISGSAVARDLYEALKSDDAIKAMLLDKNIKISVGKTFILSIKTTHLSAYR
;
A
#
# COMPACT_ATOMS: atom_id res chain seq x y z
N MET A 1 6.26 -1.15 21.86
CA MET A 1 5.40 -0.65 20.76
C MET A 1 6.27 -0.66 19.54
N GLU A 2 5.86 -1.29 18.43
CA GLU A 2 6.64 -1.12 17.19
C GLU A 2 6.51 0.33 16.76
N ASP A 3 7.65 1.00 16.63
CA ASP A 3 7.69 2.36 16.12
C ASP A 3 7.17 2.36 14.69
N ARG A 4 6.06 3.09 14.48
CA ARG A 4 5.41 3.27 13.18
C ARG A 4 6.17 4.33 12.37
N GLN A 5 7.43 4.04 12.09
CA GLN A 5 8.42 4.95 11.52
C GLN A 5 7.96 5.56 10.19
N TYR A 6 7.23 4.80 9.36
CA TYR A 6 6.82 5.23 8.02
C TYR A 6 5.39 5.74 7.95
N LEU A 7 4.59 5.63 9.01
CA LEU A 7 3.17 5.99 8.98
C LEU A 7 2.95 7.47 8.62
N THR A 8 3.76 8.38 9.17
CA THR A 8 3.66 9.81 8.85
C THR A 8 4.02 10.09 7.39
N THR A 9 5.05 9.42 6.86
CA THR A 9 5.40 9.49 5.44
C THR A 9 4.24 9.01 4.58
N TRP A 10 3.67 7.83 4.87
CA TRP A 10 2.53 7.32 4.11
C TRP A 10 1.31 8.22 4.14
N LYS A 11 1.00 8.84 5.27
CA LYS A 11 -0.10 9.80 5.39
C LYS A 11 0.04 10.97 4.41
N ARG A 12 1.26 11.45 4.13
CA ARG A 12 1.51 12.50 3.12
C ARG A 12 1.22 12.02 1.69
N TYR A 13 1.43 10.73 1.42
CA TYR A 13 1.17 10.12 0.11
C TYR A 13 -0.30 9.71 -0.10
N LEU A 14 -1.14 9.70 0.95
CA LEU A 14 -2.55 9.25 0.85
C LEU A 14 -3.37 9.91 -0.26
N PRO A 15 -3.27 11.23 -0.53
CA PRO A 15 -4.01 11.84 -1.64
C PRO A 15 -3.63 11.24 -3.00
N VAL A 16 -2.34 11.01 -3.23
CA VAL A 16 -1.82 10.41 -4.46
C VAL A 16 -2.20 8.93 -4.55
N ILE A 17 -2.08 8.20 -3.44
CA ILE A 17 -2.49 6.79 -3.37
C ILE A 17 -3.98 6.65 -3.66
N ARG A 18 -4.83 7.48 -3.05
CA ARG A 18 -6.28 7.48 -3.25
C ARG A 18 -6.65 7.70 -4.72
N LEU A 19 -5.99 8.66 -5.38
CA LEU A 19 -6.17 8.91 -6.82
C LEU A 19 -5.84 7.65 -7.64
N HIS A 20 -4.71 7.00 -7.36
CA HIS A 20 -4.29 5.80 -8.09
C HIS A 20 -5.14 4.57 -7.75
N ILE A 21 -5.63 4.42 -6.52
CA ILE A 21 -6.60 3.35 -6.20
C ILE A 21 -7.87 3.54 -7.02
N LYS A 22 -8.41 4.76 -7.08
CA LYS A 22 -9.60 5.07 -7.89
C LYS A 22 -9.38 4.79 -9.38
N LYS A 23 -8.24 5.17 -9.93
CA LYS A 23 -7.88 4.89 -11.33
C LYS A 23 -7.65 3.39 -11.57
N SER A 24 -7.11 2.68 -10.57
CA SER A 24 -6.79 1.26 -10.66
C SER A 24 -7.99 0.35 -10.90
N LEU A 25 -9.21 0.88 -10.67
CA LEU A 25 -10.46 0.21 -11.00
C LEU A 25 -10.61 -0.08 -12.50
N ASN A 26 -9.93 0.69 -13.37
CA ASN A 26 -10.06 0.56 -14.81
C ASN A 26 -8.78 0.04 -15.49
N GLU A 27 -7.61 0.35 -14.94
CA GLU A 27 -6.31 -0.01 -15.53
C GLU A 27 -5.24 -0.16 -14.45
N ASP A 28 -4.16 -0.90 -14.69
CA ASP A 28 -3.05 -0.96 -13.75
C ASP A 28 -2.45 0.45 -13.52
N GLN A 29 -2.12 0.76 -12.26
CA GLN A 29 -1.58 2.07 -11.89
C GLN A 29 -0.18 1.95 -11.29
N GLN A 30 0.64 2.96 -11.54
CA GLN A 30 1.97 3.06 -10.95
C GLN A 30 2.41 4.51 -10.77
N PHE A 31 3.20 4.76 -9.74
CA PHE A 31 3.89 6.04 -9.58
C PHE A 31 5.20 5.87 -8.81
N LYS A 32 6.13 6.80 -9.04
CA LYS A 32 7.43 6.82 -8.38
C LYS A 32 7.31 7.43 -6.98
N LEU A 33 7.84 6.74 -5.97
CA LEU A 33 8.00 7.28 -4.62
C LEU A 33 9.34 8.04 -4.52
N ASN A 34 9.44 8.98 -3.60
CA ASN A 34 10.72 9.61 -3.27
C ASN A 34 11.42 8.82 -2.15
N ILE A 35 12.55 8.17 -2.48
CA ILE A 35 13.29 7.33 -1.53
C ILE A 35 13.79 8.10 -0.30
N GLN A 36 14.12 9.38 -0.47
CA GLN A 36 14.61 10.23 0.62
C GLN A 36 13.56 10.43 1.73
N ASP A 37 12.26 10.42 1.39
CA ASP A 37 11.17 10.52 2.37
C ASP A 37 11.06 9.29 3.27
N PHE A 38 11.59 8.15 2.82
CA PHE A 38 11.57 6.89 3.56
C PHE A 38 12.89 6.68 4.31
N GLU A 39 14.02 7.02 3.70
CA GLU A 39 15.33 7.01 4.37
C GLU A 39 15.39 7.97 5.56
N SER A 40 14.70 9.11 5.50
CA SER A 40 14.60 10.04 6.63
C SER A 40 13.64 9.62 7.73
N ALA A 41 12.74 8.67 7.45
CA ALA A 41 11.67 8.26 8.36
C ALA A 41 12.05 7.05 9.24
N GLY A 42 12.93 6.17 8.75
CA GLY A 42 13.38 5.01 9.51
C GLY A 42 14.47 4.22 8.80
N ASP A 43 15.09 3.29 9.53
CA ASP A 43 16.21 2.52 9.03
C ASP A 43 15.80 1.46 8.00
N ARG A 44 16.63 1.33 6.96
CA ARG A 44 16.48 0.30 5.94
C ARG A 44 16.71 -1.10 6.56
N GLY A 45 15.63 -1.73 7.03
CA GLY A 45 15.66 -3.10 7.53
C GLY A 45 16.11 -4.14 6.47
N LYS A 46 16.17 -5.42 6.85
CA LYS A 46 16.74 -6.51 6.02
C LYS A 46 16.08 -6.67 4.63
N SER A 47 14.78 -6.39 4.50
CA SER A 47 14.04 -6.46 3.22
C SER A 47 14.19 -5.19 2.36
N GLY A 48 14.88 -4.17 2.86
CA GLY A 48 14.79 -2.81 2.35
C GLY A 48 13.34 -2.32 2.29
N TYR A 49 13.04 -1.50 1.29
CA TYR A 49 11.72 -0.94 1.06
C TYR A 49 10.84 -1.77 0.10
N THR A 50 11.29 -2.97 -0.28
CA THR A 50 10.51 -3.82 -1.17
C THR A 50 9.42 -4.55 -0.40
N PHE A 51 8.21 -4.57 -0.94
CA PHE A 51 7.09 -5.28 -0.33
C PHE A 51 5.99 -5.60 -1.34
N ASN A 52 5.08 -6.48 -0.92
CA ASN A 52 3.83 -6.75 -1.59
C ASN A 52 2.71 -6.91 -0.54
N ILE A 53 1.60 -6.21 -0.74
CA ILE A 53 0.38 -6.30 0.04
C ILE A 53 -0.71 -6.81 -0.90
N GLN A 54 -1.34 -7.92 -0.56
CA GLN A 54 -2.55 -8.43 -1.18
C GLN A 54 -3.69 -8.22 -0.21
N MET A 55 -4.75 -7.56 -0.68
CA MET A 55 -5.95 -7.30 0.09
C MET A 55 -7.16 -7.88 -0.62
N GLU A 56 -8.04 -8.51 0.15
CA GLU A 56 -9.38 -8.93 -0.26
C GLU A 56 -10.38 -8.26 0.68
N ASN A 57 -11.32 -7.51 0.11
CA ASN A 57 -12.36 -6.80 0.86
C ASN A 57 -11.80 -5.96 2.03
N GLY A 58 -10.76 -5.16 1.74
CA GLY A 58 -10.06 -4.31 2.73
C GLY A 58 -9.19 -5.03 3.76
N LYS A 59 -9.09 -6.37 3.73
CA LYS A 59 -8.26 -7.16 4.65
C LYS A 59 -7.04 -7.71 3.95
N VAL A 60 -5.88 -7.60 4.60
CA VAL A 60 -4.65 -8.23 4.10
C VAL A 60 -4.76 -9.75 4.18
N ILE A 61 -4.41 -10.44 3.09
CA ILE A 61 -4.46 -11.90 2.98
C ILE A 61 -3.08 -12.57 2.91
N ASN A 62 -2.00 -11.78 2.82
CA ASN A 62 -0.62 -12.30 2.79
C ASN A 62 0.19 -11.80 4.00
N ASN A 63 1.30 -12.49 4.30
CA ASN A 63 2.16 -12.08 5.41
C ASN A 63 2.94 -10.79 5.07
N ILE A 64 2.69 -9.72 5.83
CA ILE A 64 3.42 -8.45 5.75
C ILE A 64 4.23 -8.14 7.01
N SER A 65 4.28 -9.04 8.00
CA SER A 65 4.92 -8.78 9.30
C SER A 65 6.41 -8.47 9.22
N GLY A 66 7.10 -9.01 8.21
CA GLY A 66 8.53 -8.78 7.97
C GLY A 66 8.87 -7.42 7.37
N SER A 67 7.89 -6.56 7.04
CA SER A 67 8.12 -5.24 6.45
C SER A 67 7.38 -4.15 7.23
N ALA A 68 8.12 -3.34 7.99
CA ALA A 68 7.56 -2.17 8.68
C ALA A 68 6.91 -1.19 7.68
N VAL A 69 7.54 -0.97 6.53
CA VAL A 69 7.06 -0.10 5.45
C VAL A 69 5.69 -0.56 4.92
N ALA A 70 5.51 -1.87 4.73
CA ALA A 70 4.25 -2.44 4.26
C ALA A 70 3.14 -2.34 5.32
N ARG A 71 3.48 -2.59 6.59
CA ARG A 71 2.52 -2.52 7.70
C ARG A 71 2.03 -1.10 7.93
N ASP A 72 2.94 -0.13 7.92
CA ASP A 72 2.58 1.27 8.08
C ASP A 72 1.76 1.78 6.89
N LEU A 73 2.01 1.29 5.68
CA LEU A 73 1.14 1.58 4.53
C LEU A 73 -0.27 1.03 4.79
N TYR A 74 -0.40 -0.24 5.18
CA TYR A 74 -1.71 -0.83 5.44
C TYR A 74 -2.48 -0.07 6.54
N GLU A 75 -1.79 0.33 7.61
CA GLU A 75 -2.37 1.15 8.67
C GLU A 75 -2.83 2.53 8.14
N ALA A 76 -2.02 3.18 7.29
CA ALA A 76 -2.40 4.44 6.65
C ALA A 76 -3.68 4.28 5.81
N LEU A 77 -3.77 3.23 4.98
CA LEU A 77 -4.95 2.92 4.17
C LEU A 77 -6.19 2.69 5.06
N LYS A 78 -6.02 1.96 6.17
CA LYS A 78 -7.07 1.73 7.17
C LYS A 78 -7.42 2.97 8.00
N SER A 79 -6.68 4.06 7.91
CA SER A 79 -7.04 5.30 8.58
C SER A 79 -7.88 6.24 7.72
N ASP A 80 -8.04 5.92 6.43
CA ASP A 80 -8.67 6.76 5.42
C ASP A 80 -10.00 6.17 4.94
N ASP A 81 -11.13 6.78 5.32
CA ASP A 81 -12.46 6.22 5.05
C ASP A 81 -12.81 6.14 3.56
N ALA A 82 -12.31 7.08 2.74
CA ALA A 82 -12.54 7.04 1.31
C ALA A 82 -11.77 5.88 0.66
N ILE A 83 -10.54 5.64 1.10
CA ILE A 83 -9.77 4.47 0.65
C ILE A 83 -10.46 3.18 1.12
N LYS A 84 -10.85 3.06 2.40
CA LYS A 84 -11.55 1.86 2.90
C LYS A 84 -12.73 1.48 2.02
N ALA A 85 -13.58 2.46 1.68
CA ALA A 85 -14.74 2.23 0.82
C ALA A 85 -14.34 1.71 -0.57
N MET A 86 -13.23 2.19 -1.15
CA MET A 86 -12.71 1.71 -2.43
C MET A 86 -12.13 0.28 -2.36
N LEU A 87 -11.67 -0.17 -1.18
CA LEU A 87 -11.13 -1.52 -1.02
C LEU A 87 -12.22 -2.60 -0.88
N LEU A 88 -13.47 -2.20 -0.61
CA LEU A 88 -14.58 -3.14 -0.44
C LEU A 88 -14.97 -3.82 -1.76
N ASP A 89 -15.28 -5.10 -1.68
CA ASP A 89 -15.65 -5.94 -2.83
C ASP A 89 -14.60 -5.93 -3.96
N LYS A 90 -13.32 -5.75 -3.60
CA LYS A 90 -12.18 -5.78 -4.51
C LYS A 90 -11.07 -6.67 -3.98
N ASN A 91 -10.29 -7.20 -4.91
CA ASN A 91 -8.96 -7.72 -4.69
C ASN A 91 -7.94 -6.68 -5.15
N ILE A 92 -7.07 -6.23 -4.25
CA ILE A 92 -6.11 -5.17 -4.54
C ILE A 92 -4.71 -5.66 -4.20
N LYS A 93 -3.80 -5.53 -5.15
CA LYS A 93 -2.37 -5.80 -4.97
C LYS A 93 -1.61 -4.49 -5.03
N ILE A 94 -0.88 -4.18 -3.97
CA ILE A 94 0.03 -3.03 -3.89
C ILE A 94 1.45 -3.55 -3.68
N SER A 95 2.39 -3.11 -4.49
CA SER A 95 3.79 -3.56 -4.37
C SER A 95 4.78 -2.45 -4.66
N VAL A 96 5.93 -2.52 -4.00
CA VAL A 96 7.10 -1.67 -4.28
C VAL A 96 8.30 -2.58 -4.56
N GLY A 97 8.94 -2.37 -5.71
CA GLY A 97 10.16 -3.06 -6.13
C GLY A 97 11.43 -2.25 -5.85
N LYS A 98 12.58 -2.76 -6.31
CA LYS A 98 13.90 -2.11 -6.12
C LYS A 98 14.01 -0.73 -6.79
N THR A 99 13.21 -0.47 -7.82
CA THR A 99 13.15 0.82 -8.54
C THR A 99 12.33 1.88 -7.80
N PHE A 100 11.76 1.54 -6.64
CA PHE A 100 10.96 2.43 -5.82
C PHE A 100 9.72 3.00 -6.52
N ILE A 101 9.16 2.19 -7.43
CA ILE A 101 7.85 2.40 -8.05
C ILE A 101 6.81 1.64 -7.23
N LEU A 102 5.76 2.34 -6.81
CA LEU A 102 4.57 1.74 -6.22
C LEU A 102 3.60 1.38 -7.34
N SER A 103 3.25 0.10 -7.43
CA SER A 103 2.26 -0.42 -8.38
C SER A 103 0.98 -0.81 -7.64
N ILE A 104 -0.17 -0.51 -8.24
CA ILE A 104 -1.51 -0.86 -7.75
C ILE A 104 -2.24 -1.60 -8.86
N LYS A 105 -2.70 -2.81 -8.55
CA LYS A 105 -3.58 -3.58 -9.43
C LYS A 105 -4.86 -3.91 -8.69
N THR A 106 -6.00 -3.68 -9.34
CA THR A 106 -7.31 -4.02 -8.79
C THR A 106 -8.01 -5.02 -9.68
N THR A 107 -8.55 -6.06 -9.07
CA THR A 107 -9.46 -7.00 -9.72
C THR A 107 -10.77 -7.06 -8.96
N HIS A 108 -11.87 -7.20 -9.69
CA HIS A 108 -13.16 -7.43 -9.06
C HIS A 108 -13.20 -8.83 -8.45
N LEU A 109 -13.82 -8.96 -7.27
CA LEU A 109 -14.20 -10.25 -6.75
C LEU A 109 -15.22 -10.86 -7.73
N SER A 110 -14.81 -11.93 -8.43
CA SER A 110 -15.75 -12.70 -9.23
C SER A 110 -16.82 -13.27 -8.30
N ALA A 111 -18.09 -12.99 -8.58
CA ALA A 111 -19.23 -13.44 -7.78
C ALA A 111 -19.51 -14.95 -7.89
N TYR A 112 -18.60 -15.74 -8.46
CA TYR A 112 -18.70 -17.19 -8.48
C TYR A 112 -18.07 -17.78 -7.21
N ARG A 113 -18.87 -17.87 -6.16
CA ARG A 113 -18.72 -18.86 -5.07
C ARG A 113 -20.05 -19.58 -4.90
#